data_AF-A0A3M6TY61-F1
#
_entry.id   AF-A0A3M6TY61-F1
#
_cell.length_a   1.000
_cell.length_b   1.000
_cell.length_c   1.000
_cell.angle_alpha   90.00
_cell.angle_beta   90.00
_cell.angle_gamma   90.00
#
_symmetry.space_group_name_H-M   'P 1'
#
loop_
_entity.id
_entity.type
_entity.pdbx_description
1 polymer ?
#
loop_
_entity_poly.entity_id
_entity_poly.type
_entity_poly.pdbx_seq_one_letter_code
_entity_poly.pdbx_strand_id
1 'polypeptide(L)'
;MSAPLGSIPELPARSCREIKASEGKNIASNKYWLDPSGTGKAVLVYCDMNWEGCGRIMRGKIDATMETWLEEENNLDKWQDRLSAKDRRRRIAPTIRFPQSVWIKRGYSYLSAPDLHSDIDITIFMDVQSNPDVSLDDDSTVSKYHNLYSFVYVLYEGFTAVFTNLGKSGTKGPDLVGSHYTGQDHDGQVTVSNGTQLWTVPHTGEYRIETIGASGGYGKDTVIKNRGRGARMIGNFMLTKDEIIRILVGQRGERSNSYKNAAGGGGGTFVVRGDNKPLIIAGGGGGVANMTEQHSGCDASINTTGNAGHNSPFLSGGSNGNGGQTDKPHSGGGGGGFYSNGEDSENSGGGGKGGKGFLAGGEGGAYRGGFGGGGGSRSRGEIPGGGGGYSGGSGGANKDLSCGGGGGSFNNGTNQQNECCYNTAGHGKVIITFLH
;
A
#
# COMPACT_ATOMS: atom_id res chain seq x y z
N MET A 1 -39.46 8.06 7.43
CA MET A 1 -38.07 7.99 7.95
C MET A 1 -37.38 6.85 7.23
N SER A 2 -36.26 7.09 6.56
CA SER A 2 -35.48 6.02 5.92
C SER A 2 -34.84 5.14 6.99
N ALA A 3 -34.78 3.83 6.76
CA ALA A 3 -34.07 2.92 7.65
C ALA A 3 -32.56 3.23 7.63
N PRO A 4 -31.86 3.20 8.79
CA PRO A 4 -30.40 3.37 8.86
C PRO A 4 -29.63 2.32 8.06
N LEU A 5 -28.45 2.68 7.55
CA LEU A 5 -27.62 1.75 6.79
C LEU A 5 -27.19 0.55 7.68
N GLY A 6 -27.42 -0.67 7.20
CA GLY A 6 -27.12 -1.90 7.93
C GLY A 6 -28.13 -2.29 9.01
N SER A 7 -29.25 -1.56 9.18
CA SER A 7 -30.28 -1.94 10.17
C SER A 7 -31.21 -3.05 9.68
N ILE A 8 -31.35 -3.23 8.36
CA ILE A 8 -32.22 -4.21 7.71
C ILE A 8 -31.46 -4.95 6.58
N PRO A 9 -31.83 -6.19 6.25
CA PRO A 9 -31.12 -6.99 5.24
C PRO A 9 -31.22 -6.44 3.82
N GLU A 10 -32.26 -5.65 3.50
CA GLU A 10 -32.46 -4.99 2.21
C GLU A 10 -31.60 -3.73 2.01
N LEU A 11 -30.98 -3.24 3.10
CA LEU A 11 -30.08 -2.09 3.09
C LEU A 11 -28.77 -2.42 3.85
N PRO A 12 -27.98 -3.42 3.39
CA PRO A 12 -26.77 -3.84 4.08
C PRO A 12 -25.63 -2.85 3.84
N ALA A 13 -24.75 -2.71 4.82
CA ALA A 13 -23.50 -1.97 4.63
C ALA A 13 -22.39 -2.89 4.12
N ARG A 14 -21.37 -2.38 3.47
CA ARG A 14 -20.17 -3.16 3.11
C ARG A 14 -19.23 -3.35 4.30
N SER A 15 -19.33 -2.51 5.33
CA SER A 15 -18.52 -2.63 6.56
C SER A 15 -19.12 -1.89 7.76
N CYS A 16 -18.70 -2.25 8.98
CA CYS A 16 -19.03 -1.50 10.20
C CYS A 16 -18.57 -0.02 10.13
N ARG A 17 -17.49 0.26 9.40
CA ARG A 17 -16.99 1.63 9.19
C ARG A 17 -17.94 2.46 8.34
N GLU A 18 -18.55 1.85 7.33
CA GLU A 18 -19.52 2.52 6.47
C GLU A 18 -20.79 2.90 7.26
N ILE A 19 -21.23 2.01 8.15
CA ILE A 19 -22.33 2.29 9.09
C ILE A 19 -21.99 3.48 9.99
N LYS A 20 -20.79 3.48 10.60
CA LYS A 20 -20.31 4.57 11.45
C LYS A 20 -20.15 5.91 10.69
N ALA A 21 -19.77 5.85 9.41
CA ALA A 21 -19.65 7.02 8.56
C ALA A 21 -21.01 7.56 8.09
N SER A 22 -22.01 6.69 7.89
CA SER A 22 -23.38 7.05 7.49
C SER A 22 -24.15 7.72 8.61
N GLU A 23 -24.08 7.16 9.83
CA GLU A 23 -24.98 7.53 10.95
C GLU A 23 -24.32 8.46 11.99
N GLY A 24 -23.01 8.70 11.90
CA GLY A 24 -22.28 9.65 12.75
C GLY A 24 -22.07 9.19 14.20
N LYS A 25 -21.92 10.15 15.14
CA LYS A 25 -21.45 9.92 16.53
C LYS A 25 -22.44 9.19 17.45
N ASN A 26 -23.69 8.95 17.02
CA ASN A 26 -24.75 8.39 17.86
C ASN A 26 -25.00 6.90 17.63
N ILE A 27 -24.13 6.21 16.89
CA ILE A 27 -24.30 4.79 16.60
C ILE A 27 -23.74 3.90 17.72
N ALA A 28 -24.55 2.96 18.19
CA ALA A 28 -24.19 2.04 19.27
C ALA A 28 -23.56 0.75 18.74
N SER A 29 -22.69 0.12 19.53
CA SER A 29 -22.16 -1.21 19.22
C SER A 29 -23.27 -2.26 19.25
N ASN A 30 -23.62 -2.83 18.10
CA ASN A 30 -24.73 -3.77 17.95
C ASN A 30 -24.56 -4.68 16.72
N LYS A 31 -25.52 -5.59 16.48
CA LYS A 31 -25.61 -6.42 15.27
C LYS A 31 -26.18 -5.61 14.10
N TYR A 32 -25.51 -5.67 12.96
CA TYR A 32 -25.85 -4.98 11.71
C TYR A 32 -25.75 -5.93 10.51
N TRP A 33 -26.52 -5.65 9.47
CA TRP A 33 -26.50 -6.37 8.20
C TRP A 33 -25.37 -5.86 7.31
N LEU A 34 -24.44 -6.76 6.96
CA LEU A 34 -23.32 -6.47 6.08
C LEU A 34 -23.33 -7.33 4.81
N ASP A 35 -22.99 -6.74 3.67
CA ASP A 35 -22.65 -7.43 2.42
C ASP A 35 -21.29 -6.94 1.91
N PRO A 36 -20.18 -7.41 2.51
CA PRO A 36 -18.83 -6.90 2.20
C PRO A 36 -18.42 -7.11 0.74
N SER A 37 -19.00 -8.13 0.09
CA SER A 37 -18.71 -8.52 -1.28
C SER A 37 -19.66 -7.90 -2.32
N GLY A 38 -20.71 -7.20 -1.91
CA GLY A 38 -21.69 -6.57 -2.81
C GLY A 38 -22.47 -7.57 -3.66
N THR A 39 -22.71 -8.77 -3.14
CA THR A 39 -23.34 -9.89 -3.87
C THR A 39 -24.85 -10.00 -3.65
N GLY A 40 -25.44 -9.12 -2.84
CA GLY A 40 -26.85 -9.14 -2.43
C GLY A 40 -27.14 -10.14 -1.30
N LYS A 41 -26.13 -10.76 -0.70
CA LYS A 41 -26.28 -11.72 0.41
C LYS A 41 -25.82 -11.10 1.72
N ALA A 42 -26.72 -10.37 2.36
CA ALA A 42 -26.46 -9.73 3.65
C ALA A 42 -26.31 -10.76 4.78
N VAL A 43 -25.35 -10.54 5.66
CA VAL A 43 -25.11 -11.34 6.88
C VAL A 43 -25.14 -10.46 8.12
N LEU A 44 -25.68 -10.98 9.21
CA LEU A 44 -25.78 -10.25 10.47
C LEU A 44 -24.46 -10.35 11.26
N VAL A 45 -23.85 -9.20 11.55
CA VAL A 45 -22.51 -9.07 12.12
C VAL A 45 -22.52 -8.10 13.30
N TYR A 46 -21.86 -8.44 14.41
CA TYR A 46 -21.67 -7.49 15.52
C TYR A 46 -20.57 -6.47 15.17
N CYS A 47 -20.92 -5.20 15.21
CA CYS A 47 -20.00 -4.09 15.00
C CYS A 47 -19.75 -3.38 16.33
N ASP A 48 -18.48 -3.35 16.77
CA ASP A 48 -18.08 -2.48 17.87
C ASP A 48 -17.78 -1.07 17.36
N MET A 49 -18.69 -0.14 17.62
CA MET A 49 -18.60 1.25 17.18
C MET A 49 -17.61 2.08 18.02
N ASN A 50 -17.14 1.53 19.14
CA ASN A 50 -16.14 2.17 20.01
C ASN A 50 -14.69 1.79 19.64
N TRP A 51 -14.49 0.82 18.74
CA TRP A 51 -13.19 0.35 18.31
C TRP A 51 -12.73 1.07 17.03
N GLU A 52 -11.42 1.36 16.90
CA GLU A 52 -10.81 2.04 15.75
C GLU A 52 -10.10 1.07 14.76
N GLY A 53 -10.01 -0.22 15.09
CA GLY A 53 -9.38 -1.27 14.26
C GLY A 53 -10.34 -1.96 13.28
N CYS A 54 -9.83 -2.30 12.09
CA CYS A 54 -10.61 -2.82 10.95
C CYS A 54 -10.50 -4.36 10.89
N GLY A 55 -11.47 -5.10 11.44
CA GLY A 55 -11.53 -6.56 11.33
C GLY A 55 -12.21 -7.03 10.03
N ARG A 56 -11.60 -8.01 9.33
CA ARG A 56 -12.23 -8.76 8.23
C ARG A 56 -12.87 -10.03 8.80
N ILE A 57 -14.08 -10.39 8.37
CA ILE A 57 -14.75 -11.64 8.78
C ILE A 57 -14.57 -12.69 7.69
N MET A 58 -13.85 -13.77 7.99
CA MET A 58 -13.79 -14.96 7.14
C MET A 58 -14.63 -16.07 7.79
N ARG A 59 -15.46 -16.75 6.98
CA ARG A 59 -16.27 -17.91 7.41
C ARG A 59 -15.44 -19.17 7.15
N GLY A 60 -14.98 -19.84 8.21
CA GLY A 60 -14.36 -21.17 8.14
C GLY A 60 -15.30 -22.24 8.68
N LYS A 61 -15.39 -23.39 8.00
CA LYS A 61 -16.05 -24.60 8.51
C LYS A 61 -14.99 -25.40 9.26
N ILE A 62 -15.17 -25.64 10.55
CA ILE A 62 -14.28 -26.50 11.33
C ILE A 62 -14.64 -27.95 11.01
N ASP A 63 -13.64 -28.78 10.70
CA ASP A 63 -13.81 -30.21 10.44
C ASP A 63 -13.76 -31.00 11.76
N ALA A 64 -14.47 -32.13 11.81
CA ALA A 64 -14.83 -32.89 13.01
C ALA A 64 -13.63 -33.46 13.81
N THR A 65 -12.41 -33.35 13.29
CA THR A 65 -11.18 -33.83 13.94
C THR A 65 -10.67 -32.93 15.05
N MET A 66 -11.16 -31.68 15.15
CA MET A 66 -10.75 -30.74 16.21
C MET A 66 -11.71 -30.74 17.41
N GLU A 67 -12.91 -31.32 17.27
CA GLU A 67 -13.88 -31.47 18.37
C GLU A 67 -13.39 -32.50 19.40
N THR A 68 -12.74 -33.58 18.96
CA THR A 68 -12.25 -34.65 19.84
C THR A 68 -11.03 -34.27 20.69
N TRP A 69 -10.28 -33.22 20.32
CA TRP A 69 -9.09 -32.79 21.05
C TRP A 69 -9.42 -31.93 22.29
N LEU A 70 -10.58 -31.28 22.30
CA LEU A 70 -11.03 -30.38 23.37
C LEU A 70 -11.74 -31.11 24.52
N GLU A 71 -12.10 -32.38 24.35
CA GLU A 71 -12.88 -33.16 25.32
C GLU A 71 -12.03 -33.79 26.45
N GLU A 72 -10.69 -33.76 26.35
CA GLU A 72 -9.83 -34.29 27.42
C GLU A 72 -9.62 -33.24 28.54
N GLU A 73 -10.40 -33.36 29.62
CA GLU A 73 -10.40 -32.47 30.81
C GLU A 73 -9.00 -32.20 31.41
N ASN A 74 -8.01 -33.05 31.15
CA ASN A 74 -6.65 -32.95 31.71
C ASN A 74 -5.70 -31.99 30.97
N ASN A 75 -6.11 -31.37 29.85
CA ASN A 75 -5.25 -30.47 29.09
C ASN A 75 -5.37 -28.99 29.49
N LEU A 76 -6.39 -28.60 30.26
CA LEU A 76 -6.65 -27.20 30.61
C LEU A 76 -5.67 -26.65 31.66
N ASP A 77 -5.27 -27.47 32.64
CA ASP A 77 -4.42 -27.05 33.76
C ASP A 77 -2.93 -26.99 33.39
N LYS A 78 -2.47 -27.88 32.50
CA LYS A 78 -1.09 -27.82 31.95
C LYS A 78 -0.82 -26.58 31.09
N TRP A 79 -1.87 -25.94 30.58
CA TRP A 79 -1.78 -24.75 29.73
C TRP A 79 -1.61 -23.45 30.52
N GLN A 80 -2.15 -23.37 31.74
CA GLN A 80 -2.07 -22.15 32.57
C GLN A 80 -0.64 -21.82 33.01
N ASP A 81 0.23 -22.84 33.15
CA ASP A 81 1.62 -22.67 33.54
C ASP A 81 2.55 -22.22 32.40
N ARG A 82 2.11 -22.25 31.14
CA ARG A 82 2.93 -21.87 29.96
C ARG A 82 2.81 -20.40 29.55
N LEU A 83 1.95 -19.61 30.21
CA LEU A 83 1.82 -18.18 29.95
C LEU A 83 3.00 -17.40 30.54
N SER A 84 3.85 -16.85 29.67
CA SER A 84 5.02 -16.06 30.06
C SER A 84 4.61 -14.82 30.87
N ALA A 85 5.50 -14.37 31.78
CA ALA A 85 5.24 -13.29 32.73
C ALA A 85 4.86 -11.92 32.12
N LYS A 86 4.92 -11.76 30.79
CA LYS A 86 4.64 -10.51 30.07
C LYS A 86 3.13 -10.21 29.96
N ASP A 87 2.28 -11.24 29.98
CA ASP A 87 0.83 -11.11 29.75
C ASP A 87 0.01 -10.81 31.01
N ARG A 88 0.64 -10.75 32.19
CA ARG A 88 -0.05 -10.51 33.47
C ARG A 88 -0.50 -9.06 33.71
N ARG A 89 -0.20 -8.10 32.80
CA ARG A 89 -0.36 -6.64 33.05
C ARG A 89 -1.63 -5.98 32.52
N ARG A 90 -2.60 -6.71 31.97
CA ARG A 90 -3.92 -6.14 31.61
C ARG A 90 -5.04 -6.83 32.38
N ARG A 91 -5.09 -6.57 33.69
CA ARG A 91 -6.27 -6.84 34.52
C ARG A 91 -6.98 -5.53 34.83
N ILE A 92 -8.17 -5.34 34.26
CA ILE A 92 -9.20 -4.49 34.86
C ILE A 92 -10.35 -5.43 35.21
N ALA A 93 -10.50 -5.73 36.50
CA ALA A 93 -11.74 -6.26 37.07
C ALA A 93 -12.62 -5.07 37.49
N PRO A 94 -13.95 -5.25 37.56
CA PRO A 94 -14.49 -5.50 38.89
C PRO A 94 -15.54 -6.61 38.96
N THR A 95 -15.62 -7.13 40.18
CA THR A 95 -16.42 -8.23 40.71
C THR A 95 -17.86 -7.80 41.00
N ILE A 96 -18.86 -8.62 40.66
CA ILE A 96 -20.20 -8.59 41.26
C ILE A 96 -20.60 -10.03 41.61
N ARG A 97 -20.92 -10.30 42.88
CA ARG A 97 -21.47 -11.57 43.39
C ARG A 97 -22.97 -11.42 43.64
N PHE A 98 -23.78 -12.40 43.24
CA PHE A 98 -25.08 -12.80 43.85
C PHE A 98 -25.43 -14.27 43.44
N PRO A 99 -26.40 -14.97 44.10
CA PRO A 99 -26.28 -16.38 44.48
C PRO A 99 -26.94 -17.41 43.53
N GLN A 100 -26.30 -18.59 43.51
CA GLN A 100 -26.74 -19.96 43.19
C GLN A 100 -27.98 -20.18 42.30
N SER A 101 -27.75 -20.38 40.99
CA SER A 101 -28.05 -21.60 40.21
C SER A 101 -27.93 -21.29 38.71
N VAL A 102 -27.39 -22.23 37.92
CA VAL A 102 -27.04 -22.14 36.48
C VAL A 102 -25.65 -21.55 36.20
N TRP A 103 -24.71 -22.42 35.85
CA TRP A 103 -23.39 -22.04 35.32
C TRP A 103 -23.44 -21.99 33.79
N ILE A 104 -23.53 -20.78 33.23
CA ILE A 104 -23.00 -20.50 31.89
C ILE A 104 -21.91 -19.46 32.08
N LYS A 105 -20.65 -19.88 31.98
CA LYS A 105 -19.53 -18.93 31.85
C LYS A 105 -19.72 -18.19 30.52
N ARG A 106 -20.17 -16.93 30.57
CA ARG A 106 -19.73 -15.93 29.58
C ARG A 106 -18.25 -15.68 29.84
N GLY A 107 -17.41 -16.54 29.29
CA GLY A 107 -15.96 -16.37 29.27
C GLY A 107 -15.54 -15.95 27.87
N TYR A 108 -14.96 -14.76 27.73
CA TYR A 108 -14.11 -14.45 26.59
C TYR A 108 -12.86 -15.31 26.75
N SER A 109 -12.75 -16.37 25.96
CA SER A 109 -11.55 -17.21 25.90
C SER A 109 -10.69 -16.73 24.75
N TYR A 110 -9.56 -16.09 25.04
CA TYR A 110 -8.53 -15.84 24.05
C TYR A 110 -7.89 -17.19 23.69
N LEU A 111 -8.13 -17.68 22.48
CA LEU A 111 -7.38 -18.79 21.91
C LEU A 111 -6.29 -18.22 21.00
N SER A 112 -5.03 -18.31 21.42
CA SER A 112 -3.90 -18.30 20.48
C SER A 112 -3.63 -19.76 20.07
N ALA A 113 -3.98 -20.14 18.85
CA ALA A 113 -3.75 -21.49 18.34
C ALA A 113 -2.30 -21.62 17.85
N PRO A 114 -1.47 -22.51 18.42
CA PRO A 114 -0.06 -22.64 18.04
C PRO A 114 0.21 -23.51 16.80
N ASP A 115 -0.79 -24.19 16.24
CA ASP A 115 -0.57 -25.19 15.18
C ASP A 115 -1.10 -24.81 13.78
N LEU A 116 -1.47 -23.54 13.56
CA LEU A 116 -1.52 -22.98 12.20
C LEU A 116 -0.13 -22.42 11.89
N HIS A 117 0.48 -22.82 10.78
CA HIS A 117 1.85 -22.47 10.34
C HIS A 117 2.09 -20.97 10.03
N SER A 118 1.35 -20.07 10.65
CA SER A 118 1.39 -18.63 10.44
C SER A 118 1.37 -17.89 11.78
N ASP A 119 2.42 -17.11 12.05
CA ASP A 119 2.57 -16.18 13.18
C ASP A 119 1.53 -15.04 13.12
N ILE A 120 0.25 -15.37 13.22
CA ILE A 120 -0.86 -14.43 13.07
C ILE A 120 -1.62 -14.36 14.39
N ASP A 121 -1.83 -13.15 14.89
CA ASP A 121 -2.68 -12.91 16.05
C ASP A 121 -4.15 -13.16 15.66
N ILE A 122 -4.65 -14.35 15.99
CA ILE A 122 -6.02 -14.78 15.76
C ILE A 122 -6.83 -14.45 17.02
N THR A 123 -7.82 -13.55 16.91
CA THR A 123 -8.85 -13.41 17.97
C THR A 123 -10.07 -14.23 17.59
N ILE A 124 -10.32 -15.30 18.35
CA ILE A 124 -11.47 -16.19 18.19
C ILE A 124 -12.63 -15.68 19.06
N PHE A 125 -13.77 -15.38 18.45
CA PHE A 125 -15.04 -15.23 19.16
C PHE A 125 -15.89 -16.49 18.97
N MET A 126 -16.32 -17.09 20.07
CA MET A 126 -17.31 -18.17 20.07
C MET A 126 -18.68 -17.56 20.44
N ASP A 127 -19.64 -17.60 19.52
CA ASP A 127 -21.06 -17.31 19.83
C ASP A 127 -21.78 -18.66 20.02
N VAL A 128 -22.30 -18.90 21.23
CA VAL A 128 -23.13 -20.06 21.54
C VAL A 128 -24.58 -19.61 21.46
N GLN A 129 -25.26 -19.89 20.34
CA GLN A 129 -26.69 -19.63 20.21
C GLN A 129 -27.50 -20.88 20.59
N SER A 130 -28.24 -20.79 21.68
CA SER A 130 -29.35 -21.71 21.96
C SER A 130 -30.60 -21.26 21.20
N ASN A 131 -31.24 -22.18 20.50
CA ASN A 131 -32.49 -21.93 19.76
C ASN A 131 -33.61 -21.47 20.73
N PRO A 132 -34.37 -20.39 20.44
CA PRO A 132 -35.36 -19.87 21.41
C PRO A 132 -36.73 -20.58 21.40
N ASP A 133 -37.01 -21.49 20.46
CA ASP A 133 -38.37 -22.03 20.29
C ASP A 133 -38.47 -23.52 20.60
N VAL A 134 -38.58 -23.88 21.90
CA VAL A 134 -39.28 -25.09 22.34
C VAL A 134 -39.91 -24.82 23.71
N SER A 135 -41.24 -24.73 23.77
CA SER A 135 -41.99 -24.80 25.04
C SER A 135 -41.89 -26.22 25.59
N LEU A 136 -41.43 -26.32 26.84
CA LEU A 136 -41.38 -27.56 27.60
C LEU A 136 -42.81 -27.91 28.04
N ASP A 137 -43.37 -28.99 27.48
CA ASP A 137 -44.43 -29.75 28.12
C ASP A 137 -43.84 -31.04 28.68
N ASP A 138 -44.54 -31.54 29.69
CA ASP A 138 -44.13 -32.36 30.82
C ASP A 138 -43.25 -33.59 30.56
N ASP A 139 -42.40 -33.84 31.57
CA ASP A 139 -41.77 -35.09 32.00
C ASP A 139 -41.67 -36.26 31.00
N SER A 140 -40.49 -36.45 30.38
CA SER A 140 -39.73 -37.73 30.35
C SER A 140 -38.70 -37.81 29.21
N THR A 141 -37.46 -38.15 29.61
CA THR A 141 -36.42 -38.84 28.82
C THR A 141 -35.85 -38.20 27.54
N VAL A 142 -34.66 -37.61 27.72
CA VAL A 142 -33.51 -37.48 26.82
C VAL A 142 -33.67 -38.09 25.40
N SER A 143 -33.73 -37.22 24.38
CA SER A 143 -33.06 -37.38 23.07
C SER A 143 -33.61 -36.34 22.09
N LYS A 144 -33.15 -35.09 22.17
CA LYS A 144 -33.19 -34.18 21.03
C LYS A 144 -31.81 -33.54 20.89
N TYR A 145 -31.11 -33.95 19.83
CA TYR A 145 -29.85 -33.38 19.38
C TYR A 145 -29.96 -31.85 19.40
N HIS A 146 -29.26 -31.21 20.34
CA HIS A 146 -28.93 -29.80 20.21
C HIS A 146 -27.90 -29.71 19.09
N ASN A 147 -28.35 -29.35 17.88
CA ASN A 147 -27.41 -28.93 16.83
C ASN A 147 -26.81 -27.59 17.27
N LEU A 148 -25.73 -27.65 18.05
CA LEU A 148 -24.89 -26.50 18.39
C LEU A 148 -24.15 -26.09 17.12
N TYR A 149 -24.60 -25.01 16.49
CA TYR A 149 -23.79 -24.33 15.48
C TYR A 149 -22.81 -23.41 16.19
N SER A 150 -21.58 -23.89 16.41
CA SER A 150 -20.48 -23.05 16.86
C SER A 150 -20.00 -22.21 15.67
N PHE A 151 -20.29 -20.91 15.69
CA PHE A 151 -19.68 -19.96 14.75
C PHE A 151 -18.42 -19.39 15.39
N VAL A 152 -17.27 -19.77 14.84
CA VAL A 152 -15.98 -19.13 15.15
C VAL A 152 -15.84 -17.92 14.25
N TYR A 153 -15.91 -16.72 14.84
CA TYR A 153 -15.54 -15.50 14.16
C TYR A 153 -14.06 -15.25 14.41
N VAL A 154 -13.25 -15.38 13.36
CA VAL A 154 -11.85 -14.94 13.39
C VAL A 154 -11.84 -13.49 12.94
N LEU A 155 -11.52 -12.57 13.87
CA LEU A 155 -11.16 -11.21 13.50
C LEU A 155 -9.68 -11.20 13.13
N TYR A 156 -9.40 -11.02 11.85
CA TYR A 156 -8.05 -10.73 11.36
C TYR A 156 -7.81 -9.23 11.50
N GLU A 157 -6.77 -8.84 12.24
CA GLU A 157 -6.11 -7.56 11.98
C GLU A 157 -5.36 -7.69 10.66
N GLY A 158 -5.85 -7.02 9.61
CA GLY A 158 -5.27 -7.14 8.28
C GLY A 158 -3.93 -6.43 8.21
N PHE A 159 -2.85 -7.17 7.92
CA PHE A 159 -1.52 -6.59 7.73
C PHE A 159 -1.49 -5.61 6.55
N THR A 160 -1.10 -4.37 6.81
CA THR A 160 -0.89 -3.30 5.82
C THR A 160 0.39 -2.52 6.08
N ALA A 161 1.35 -2.61 5.16
CA ALA A 161 2.58 -1.82 5.20
C ALA A 161 2.53 -0.65 4.21
N VAL A 162 2.87 0.55 4.69
CA VAL A 162 2.85 1.78 3.89
C VAL A 162 4.24 2.41 3.83
N PHE A 163 4.89 2.28 2.68
CA PHE A 163 6.23 2.81 2.45
C PHE A 163 6.17 4.20 1.83
N THR A 164 6.98 5.10 2.38
CA THR A 164 7.09 6.50 1.96
C THR A 164 8.54 6.85 1.62
N ASN A 165 8.78 8.10 1.26
CA ASN A 165 10.11 8.67 1.07
C ASN A 165 10.91 8.89 2.36
N LEU A 166 10.40 8.48 3.53
CA LEU A 166 11.06 8.62 4.83
C LEU A 166 11.49 10.07 5.12
N GLY A 167 10.64 11.03 4.77
CA GLY A 167 10.89 12.47 4.96
C GLY A 167 11.98 13.07 4.07
N LYS A 168 12.62 12.30 3.19
CA LYS A 168 13.69 12.79 2.31
C LYS A 168 13.13 13.48 1.06
N SER A 169 13.88 14.42 0.49
CA SER A 169 13.56 15.05 -0.80
C SER A 169 14.83 15.35 -1.58
N GLY A 170 14.70 15.50 -2.90
CA GLY A 170 15.81 15.80 -3.81
C GLY A 170 16.33 14.59 -4.59
N THR A 171 17.61 14.62 -4.95
CA THR A 171 18.25 13.63 -5.83
C THR A 171 18.58 12.31 -5.13
N LYS A 172 18.87 12.36 -3.83
CA LYS A 172 19.30 11.20 -3.02
C LYS A 172 18.15 10.65 -2.19
N GLY A 173 18.14 9.33 -2.02
CA GLY A 173 17.20 8.65 -1.15
C GLY A 173 17.54 8.82 0.34
N PRO A 174 16.70 8.28 1.23
CA PRO A 174 16.91 8.32 2.67
C PRO A 174 18.10 7.47 3.10
N ASP A 175 18.70 7.82 4.24
CA ASP A 175 19.85 7.10 4.80
C ASP A 175 19.44 6.07 5.87
N LEU A 176 18.28 6.28 6.51
CA LEU A 176 17.77 5.45 7.62
C LEU A 176 16.24 5.56 7.75
N VAL A 177 15.61 4.58 8.41
CA VAL A 177 14.15 4.55 8.65
C VAL A 177 13.73 5.53 9.75
N GLY A 178 14.54 5.71 10.81
CA GLY A 178 14.18 6.56 11.94
C GLY A 178 12.89 6.07 12.64
N SER A 179 12.06 6.99 13.11
CA SER A 179 10.77 6.70 13.75
C SER A 179 9.59 6.69 12.79
N HIS A 180 9.83 6.69 11.47
CA HIS A 180 8.76 6.88 10.47
C HIS A 180 7.73 5.76 10.46
N TYR A 181 8.11 4.54 10.86
CA TYR A 181 7.24 3.36 10.89
C TYR A 181 6.92 2.86 12.29
N THR A 182 7.29 3.62 13.33
CA THR A 182 7.01 3.22 14.72
C THR A 182 5.52 3.04 14.96
N GLY A 183 5.12 1.88 15.49
CA GLY A 183 3.74 1.52 15.75
C GLY A 183 2.89 1.20 14.52
N GLN A 184 3.48 1.06 13.33
CA GLN A 184 2.83 0.52 12.14
C GLN A 184 3.09 -0.99 12.01
N ASP A 185 2.32 -1.69 11.19
CA ASP A 185 2.39 -3.17 11.06
C ASP A 185 3.78 -3.70 10.66
N HIS A 186 4.60 -2.85 10.04
CA HIS A 186 5.95 -3.16 9.57
C HIS A 186 7.05 -2.47 10.39
N ASP A 187 6.72 -2.02 11.61
CA ASP A 187 7.71 -1.50 12.57
C ASP A 187 8.79 -2.56 12.85
N GLY A 188 10.05 -2.14 12.84
CA GLY A 188 11.21 -3.03 13.01
C GLY A 188 11.49 -4.00 11.84
N GLN A 189 10.67 -4.04 10.79
CA GLN A 189 10.84 -4.96 9.65
C GLN A 189 11.56 -4.34 8.44
N VAL A 190 12.03 -3.10 8.56
CA VAL A 190 12.62 -2.34 7.45
C VAL A 190 14.01 -1.83 7.80
N THR A 191 14.94 -2.02 6.87
CA THR A 191 16.25 -1.36 6.88
C THR A 191 16.43 -0.53 5.61
N VAL A 192 17.41 0.37 5.56
CA VAL A 192 17.69 1.19 4.37
C VAL A 192 19.11 0.96 3.90
N SER A 193 19.29 0.81 2.59
CA SER A 193 20.58 0.71 1.92
C SER A 193 20.56 1.55 0.65
N ASN A 194 21.44 2.56 0.56
CA ASN A 194 21.54 3.48 -0.58
C ASN A 194 20.18 4.07 -1.02
N GLY A 195 19.36 4.53 -0.07
CA GLY A 195 18.03 5.07 -0.37
C GLY A 195 16.93 4.05 -0.62
N THR A 196 17.26 2.77 -0.75
CA THR A 196 16.30 1.68 -0.96
C THR A 196 15.92 1.07 0.39
N GLN A 197 14.63 0.94 0.65
CA GLN A 197 14.09 0.27 1.82
C GLN A 197 14.05 -1.24 1.58
N LEU A 198 14.63 -2.02 2.48
CA LEU A 198 14.65 -3.47 2.46
C LEU A 198 13.64 -3.95 3.49
N TRP A 199 12.52 -4.52 3.03
CA TRP A 199 11.46 -5.02 3.87
C TRP A 199 11.45 -6.55 3.88
N THR A 200 11.42 -7.14 5.07
CA THR A 200 11.31 -8.59 5.25
C THR A 200 9.84 -8.98 5.35
N VAL A 201 9.41 -9.86 4.46
CA VAL A 201 8.01 -10.32 4.39
C VAL A 201 7.66 -11.13 5.66
N PRO A 202 6.61 -10.74 6.42
CA PRO A 202 6.27 -11.40 7.69
C PRO A 202 5.52 -12.72 7.51
N HIS A 203 4.77 -12.90 6.41
CA HIS A 203 3.94 -14.07 6.16
C HIS A 203 4.04 -14.54 4.71
N THR A 204 3.98 -15.85 4.50
CA THR A 204 3.84 -16.40 3.13
C THR A 204 2.39 -16.29 2.71
N GLY A 205 2.12 -15.75 1.52
CA GLY A 205 0.77 -15.72 0.96
C GLY A 205 0.59 -14.69 -0.15
N GLU A 206 -0.66 -14.38 -0.47
CA GLU A 206 -0.98 -13.40 -1.51
C GLU A 206 -1.02 -11.98 -0.94
N TYR A 207 -0.28 -11.07 -1.58
CA TYR A 207 -0.23 -9.66 -1.23
C TYR A 207 -0.74 -8.79 -2.38
N ARG A 208 -1.57 -7.81 -2.05
CA ARG A 208 -1.92 -6.72 -2.97
C ARG A 208 -0.91 -5.59 -2.81
N ILE A 209 -0.21 -5.26 -3.88
CA ILE A 209 0.80 -4.20 -3.89
C ILE A 209 0.30 -3.07 -4.78
N GLU A 210 0.15 -1.89 -4.20
CA GLU A 210 -0.12 -0.63 -4.87
C GLU A 210 1.15 0.22 -4.87
N THR A 211 1.58 0.67 -6.04
CA THR A 211 2.75 1.54 -6.22
C THR A 211 2.36 2.82 -6.94
N ILE A 212 2.85 3.94 -6.44
CA ILE A 212 2.58 5.27 -6.97
C ILE A 212 3.92 5.95 -7.28
N GLY A 213 4.11 6.38 -8.52
CA GLY A 213 5.29 7.12 -8.96
C GLY A 213 5.24 8.59 -8.51
N ALA A 214 6.39 9.24 -8.41
CA ALA A 214 6.42 10.64 -7.99
C ALA A 214 6.03 11.59 -9.13
N SER A 215 5.51 12.75 -8.75
CA SER A 215 5.26 13.84 -9.70
C SER A 215 6.55 14.59 -10.09
N GLY A 216 6.57 15.19 -11.27
CA GLY A 216 7.65 16.09 -11.70
C GLY A 216 7.67 17.41 -10.93
N GLY A 217 8.72 18.20 -11.15
CA GLY A 217 8.72 19.60 -10.70
C GLY A 217 8.07 20.53 -11.73
N TYR A 218 7.89 21.80 -11.36
CA TYR A 218 7.34 22.83 -12.26
C TYR A 218 8.09 24.16 -12.12
N GLY A 219 8.06 24.98 -13.18
CA GLY A 219 8.63 26.32 -13.22
C GLY A 219 7.76 27.40 -12.55
N LYS A 220 8.29 28.60 -12.31
CA LYS A 220 7.59 29.73 -11.67
C LYS A 220 6.49 30.28 -12.55
N ASP A 221 6.77 30.38 -13.85
CA ASP A 221 5.90 31.04 -14.81
C ASP A 221 4.96 30.03 -15.50
N THR A 222 4.93 28.79 -14.99
CA THR A 222 3.99 27.75 -15.40
C THR A 222 2.61 28.06 -14.79
N VAL A 223 1.64 28.40 -15.64
CA VAL A 223 0.25 28.70 -15.23
C VAL A 223 -0.41 27.46 -14.65
N ILE A 224 -0.16 26.31 -15.27
CA ILE A 224 -0.66 25.06 -14.76
C ILE A 224 0.35 24.47 -13.78
N LYS A 225 -0.03 24.35 -12.49
CA LYS A 225 0.72 23.53 -11.52
C LYS A 225 0.71 22.02 -11.86
N ASN A 226 0.20 21.64 -13.04
CA ASN A 226 0.24 20.30 -13.60
C ASN A 226 1.64 20.07 -14.19
N ARG A 227 2.53 19.76 -13.26
CA ARG A 227 3.72 18.95 -13.48
C ARG A 227 3.36 17.63 -14.16
N GLY A 228 4.34 16.96 -14.77
CA GLY A 228 4.16 15.56 -15.14
C GLY A 228 3.71 14.75 -13.91
N ARG A 229 2.64 13.98 -14.08
CA ARG A 229 2.01 13.21 -13.01
C ARG A 229 2.58 11.79 -12.98
N GLY A 230 2.76 11.25 -11.77
CA GLY A 230 3.22 9.86 -11.61
C GLY A 230 2.10 8.85 -11.89
N ALA A 231 2.45 7.64 -12.29
CA ALA A 231 1.49 6.56 -12.52
C ALA A 231 1.11 5.88 -11.19
N ARG A 232 0.01 5.14 -11.20
CA ARG A 232 -0.40 4.22 -10.15
C ARG A 232 -0.56 2.82 -10.73
N MET A 233 0.11 1.85 -10.14
CA MET A 233 0.06 0.45 -10.56
C MET A 233 -0.36 -0.41 -9.38
N ILE A 234 -1.31 -1.32 -9.59
CA ILE A 234 -1.73 -2.27 -8.56
C ILE A 234 -1.72 -3.68 -9.13
N GLY A 235 -1.23 -4.64 -8.36
CA GLY A 235 -1.30 -6.06 -8.69
C GLY A 235 -1.23 -6.94 -7.46
N ASN A 236 -1.60 -8.20 -7.63
CA ASN A 236 -1.45 -9.23 -6.59
C ASN A 236 -0.21 -10.08 -6.86
N PHE A 237 0.49 -10.46 -5.79
CA PHE A 237 1.76 -11.17 -5.84
C PHE A 237 1.84 -12.20 -4.71
N MET A 238 2.36 -13.40 -5.02
CA MET A 238 2.73 -14.37 -4.00
C MET A 238 4.12 -14.03 -3.45
N LEU A 239 4.17 -13.71 -2.15
CA LEU A 239 5.42 -13.46 -1.43
C LEU A 239 5.65 -14.57 -0.40
N THR A 240 6.91 -14.86 -0.11
CA THR A 240 7.29 -15.87 0.88
C THR A 240 7.81 -15.19 2.13
N LYS A 241 7.46 -15.71 3.31
CA LYS A 241 8.02 -15.27 4.59
C LYS A 241 9.55 -15.21 4.52
N ASP A 242 10.13 -14.21 5.16
CA ASP A 242 11.56 -13.94 5.22
C ASP A 242 12.20 -13.52 3.87
N GLU A 243 11.44 -13.46 2.78
CA GLU A 243 11.87 -12.86 1.53
C GLU A 243 12.14 -11.36 1.75
N ILE A 244 13.24 -10.85 1.20
CA ILE A 244 13.56 -9.42 1.23
C ILE A 244 13.05 -8.75 -0.04
N ILE A 245 12.15 -7.79 0.14
CA ILE A 245 11.62 -6.93 -0.93
C ILE A 245 12.34 -5.58 -0.89
N ARG A 246 12.85 -5.17 -2.04
CA ARG A 246 13.53 -3.89 -2.24
C ARG A 246 12.51 -2.86 -2.71
N ILE A 247 12.31 -1.83 -1.91
CA ILE A 247 11.33 -0.77 -2.12
C ILE A 247 12.05 0.56 -2.26
N LEU A 248 12.03 1.12 -3.47
CA LEU A 248 12.54 2.47 -3.73
C LEU A 248 11.35 3.38 -3.97
N VAL A 249 11.13 4.34 -3.07
CA VAL A 249 10.03 5.30 -3.19
C VAL A 249 10.52 6.55 -3.92
N GLY A 250 9.93 6.82 -5.09
CA GLY A 250 10.30 7.96 -5.92
C GLY A 250 10.10 9.29 -5.20
N GLN A 251 11.00 10.23 -5.42
CA GLN A 251 10.87 11.60 -4.91
C GLN A 251 10.42 12.55 -6.00
N ARG A 252 9.68 13.57 -5.60
CA ARG A 252 9.21 14.61 -6.50
C ARG A 252 10.39 15.37 -7.12
N GLY A 253 10.27 15.72 -8.40
CA GLY A 253 11.20 16.62 -9.06
C GLY A 253 11.15 18.03 -8.47
N GLU A 254 12.30 18.68 -8.37
CA GLU A 254 12.42 20.01 -7.77
C GLU A 254 12.63 21.11 -8.81
N ARG A 255 12.43 22.36 -8.37
CA ARG A 255 12.74 23.57 -9.12
C ARG A 255 14.00 24.22 -8.55
N SER A 256 14.80 24.86 -9.38
CA SER A 256 15.91 25.68 -8.89
C SER A 256 15.41 26.94 -8.18
N ASN A 257 16.14 27.39 -7.14
CA ASN A 257 15.85 28.64 -6.45
C ASN A 257 16.33 29.88 -7.22
N SER A 258 17.38 29.73 -8.03
CA SER A 258 18.01 30.82 -8.78
C SER A 258 17.47 30.94 -10.22
N TYR A 259 17.12 29.80 -10.84
CA TYR A 259 16.58 29.74 -12.20
C TYR A 259 15.25 29.00 -12.17
N LYS A 260 14.17 29.75 -11.93
CA LYS A 260 12.90 29.16 -11.54
C LYS A 260 12.05 28.68 -12.73
N ASN A 261 12.56 28.67 -13.95
CA ASN A 261 11.69 28.55 -15.13
C ASN A 261 11.48 27.09 -15.56
N ALA A 262 12.32 26.17 -15.08
CA ALA A 262 12.20 24.73 -15.31
C ALA A 262 12.48 23.91 -14.06
N ALA A 263 12.18 22.62 -14.14
CA ALA A 263 12.31 21.69 -13.05
C ALA A 263 12.70 20.29 -13.51
N GLY A 264 13.24 19.48 -12.58
CA GLY A 264 13.58 18.09 -12.85
C GLY A 264 12.36 17.17 -12.90
N GLY A 265 12.55 15.98 -13.45
CA GLY A 265 11.55 14.92 -13.43
C GLY A 265 11.41 14.28 -12.05
N GLY A 266 10.24 13.70 -11.79
CA GLY A 266 9.98 12.87 -10.62
C GLY A 266 10.58 11.48 -10.79
N GLY A 267 10.97 10.85 -9.69
CA GLY A 267 11.45 9.48 -9.74
C GLY A 267 10.33 8.44 -9.83
N GLY A 268 10.67 7.29 -10.41
CA GLY A 268 9.84 6.10 -10.35
C GLY A 268 9.83 5.50 -8.95
N THR A 269 8.79 4.72 -8.67
CA THR A 269 8.67 3.93 -7.45
C THR A 269 8.75 2.46 -7.80
N PHE A 270 9.64 1.73 -7.13
CA PHE A 270 10.02 0.36 -7.50
C PHE A 270 9.76 -0.59 -6.34
N VAL A 271 9.14 -1.73 -6.65
CA VAL A 271 9.03 -2.88 -5.76
C VAL A 271 9.62 -4.08 -6.49
N VAL A 272 10.73 -4.59 -5.95
CA VAL A 272 11.62 -5.52 -6.64
C VAL A 272 11.99 -6.64 -5.66
N ARG A 273 11.90 -7.88 -6.10
CA ARG A 273 12.36 -9.05 -5.34
C ARG A 273 13.90 -9.03 -5.21
N GLY A 274 14.44 -9.86 -4.31
CA GLY A 274 15.86 -10.28 -4.41
C GLY A 274 16.18 -10.78 -5.82
N ASP A 275 17.44 -10.86 -6.24
CA ASP A 275 17.88 -11.20 -7.62
C ASP A 275 17.58 -10.16 -8.74
N ASN A 276 17.06 -8.98 -8.37
CA ASN A 276 16.70 -7.90 -9.31
C ASN A 276 15.53 -8.22 -10.25
N LYS A 277 14.59 -9.09 -9.86
CA LYS A 277 13.32 -9.26 -10.58
C LYS A 277 12.28 -8.21 -10.16
N PRO A 278 11.86 -7.31 -11.07
CA PRO A 278 10.82 -6.34 -10.76
C PRO A 278 9.47 -7.05 -10.56
N LEU A 279 8.74 -6.71 -9.49
CA LEU A 279 7.37 -7.13 -9.29
C LEU A 279 6.42 -6.11 -9.93
N ILE A 280 6.56 -4.86 -9.49
CA ILE A 280 5.73 -3.74 -9.91
C ILE A 280 6.48 -2.42 -9.75
N ILE A 281 6.37 -1.56 -10.75
CA ILE A 281 7.06 -0.27 -10.86
C ILE A 281 6.08 0.76 -11.41
N ALA A 282 5.94 1.89 -10.72
CA ALA A 282 5.17 3.02 -11.19
C ALA A 282 6.11 4.14 -11.68
N GLY A 283 5.95 4.56 -12.94
CA GLY A 283 6.72 5.64 -13.54
C GLY A 283 6.47 6.99 -12.87
N GLY A 284 7.52 7.81 -12.78
CA GLY A 284 7.46 9.19 -12.34
C GLY A 284 7.14 10.14 -13.50
N GLY A 285 6.54 11.28 -13.18
CA GLY A 285 6.22 12.30 -14.18
C GLY A 285 7.43 13.15 -14.59
N GLY A 286 7.43 13.65 -15.82
CA GLY A 286 8.44 14.57 -16.32
C GLY A 286 8.35 15.96 -15.68
N GLY A 287 9.48 16.66 -15.62
CA GLY A 287 9.52 18.07 -15.24
C GLY A 287 8.88 18.95 -16.31
N VAL A 288 8.44 20.15 -15.94
CA VAL A 288 7.81 21.10 -16.87
C VAL A 288 8.47 22.47 -16.81
N ALA A 289 8.43 23.17 -17.95
CA ALA A 289 8.89 24.55 -18.11
C ALA A 289 7.85 25.36 -18.89
N ASN A 290 7.44 26.51 -18.32
CA ASN A 290 6.51 27.47 -18.90
C ASN A 290 5.20 26.91 -19.51
N MET A 291 4.76 25.70 -19.14
CA MET A 291 3.57 25.09 -19.72
C MET A 291 2.26 25.80 -19.34
N THR A 292 1.43 26.03 -20.36
CA THR A 292 0.08 26.60 -20.24
C THR A 292 -1.03 25.56 -20.39
N GLU A 293 -0.70 24.36 -20.89
CA GLU A 293 -1.63 23.23 -21.10
C GLU A 293 -0.97 21.92 -20.66
N GLN A 294 -1.78 20.92 -20.26
CA GLN A 294 -1.27 19.61 -19.86
C GLN A 294 -1.05 18.74 -21.09
N HIS A 295 0.14 18.16 -21.22
CA HIS A 295 0.43 17.18 -22.27
C HIS A 295 0.63 15.78 -21.67
N SER A 296 -0.04 14.79 -22.26
CA SER A 296 0.04 13.39 -21.83
C SER A 296 1.47 12.84 -21.88
N GLY A 297 2.31 13.35 -22.79
CA GLY A 297 3.72 13.00 -22.87
C GLY A 297 4.52 13.33 -21.61
N CYS A 298 4.10 14.33 -20.82
CA CYS A 298 4.75 14.70 -19.56
C CYS A 298 4.42 13.74 -18.43
N ASP A 299 3.25 13.10 -18.52
CA ASP A 299 2.79 12.18 -17.50
C ASP A 299 3.48 10.82 -17.65
N ALA A 300 3.57 10.08 -16.54
CA ALA A 300 4.06 8.72 -16.56
C ALA A 300 3.14 7.80 -17.37
N SER A 301 3.74 6.83 -18.05
CA SER A 301 3.05 5.82 -18.84
C SER A 301 2.72 4.60 -17.98
N ILE A 302 1.57 3.98 -18.20
CA ILE A 302 1.25 2.65 -17.64
C ILE A 302 1.95 1.52 -18.41
N ASN A 303 2.47 1.81 -19.61
CA ASN A 303 3.23 0.87 -20.41
C ASN A 303 4.71 0.87 -20.00
N THR A 304 5.45 -0.14 -20.45
CA THR A 304 6.88 -0.30 -20.17
C THR A 304 7.76 0.77 -20.79
N THR A 305 7.31 1.42 -21.86
CA THR A 305 8.06 2.47 -22.55
C THR A 305 7.84 3.83 -21.88
N GLY A 306 8.93 4.58 -21.69
CA GLY A 306 8.87 5.97 -21.25
C GLY A 306 8.37 6.89 -22.36
N ASN A 307 7.81 8.03 -21.98
CA ASN A 307 7.26 8.99 -22.92
C ASN A 307 8.34 9.93 -23.48
N ALA A 308 8.00 10.54 -24.61
CA ALA A 308 8.79 11.54 -25.32
C ALA A 308 8.80 12.93 -24.63
N GLY A 309 7.76 13.24 -23.85
CA GLY A 309 7.49 14.60 -23.39
C GLY A 309 6.80 15.45 -24.44
N HIS A 310 6.88 16.77 -24.28
CA HIS A 310 6.40 17.76 -25.24
C HIS A 310 7.61 18.56 -25.73
N ASN A 311 8.18 18.12 -26.85
CA ASN A 311 9.49 18.50 -27.36
C ASN A 311 9.46 18.67 -28.89
N SER A 312 10.30 19.56 -29.43
CA SER A 312 10.54 19.76 -30.87
C SER A 312 12.05 19.91 -31.12
N PRO A 313 12.74 18.91 -31.69
CA PRO A 313 12.22 17.68 -32.29
C PRO A 313 11.67 16.66 -31.27
N PHE A 314 10.89 15.70 -31.75
CA PHE A 314 10.36 14.62 -30.92
C PHE A 314 11.50 13.67 -30.50
N LEU A 315 11.71 13.54 -29.20
CA LEU A 315 12.62 12.57 -28.61
C LEU A 315 11.88 11.30 -28.23
N SER A 316 12.58 10.17 -28.11
CA SER A 316 12.00 8.95 -27.58
C SER A 316 12.33 8.77 -26.10
N GLY A 317 11.34 8.38 -25.30
CA GLY A 317 11.63 7.82 -23.99
C GLY A 317 12.36 6.48 -24.14
N GLY A 318 12.90 6.00 -23.03
CA GLY A 318 13.54 4.70 -22.96
C GLY A 318 12.55 3.57 -23.19
N SER A 319 13.06 2.42 -23.63
CA SER A 319 12.30 1.19 -23.86
C SER A 319 13.02 -0.01 -23.25
N ASN A 320 12.29 -1.11 -23.04
CA ASN A 320 12.85 -2.37 -22.51
C ASN A 320 13.64 -2.20 -21.21
N GLY A 321 13.22 -1.28 -20.36
CA GLY A 321 13.84 -1.01 -19.07
C GLY A 321 15.04 -0.05 -19.12
N ASN A 322 15.31 0.58 -20.28
CA ASN A 322 16.42 1.51 -20.45
C ASN A 322 16.06 2.95 -20.05
N GLY A 323 17.08 3.76 -19.77
CA GLY A 323 16.93 5.19 -19.54
C GLY A 323 16.47 5.96 -20.78
N GLY A 324 15.96 7.17 -20.56
CA GLY A 324 15.48 8.08 -21.60
C GLY A 324 16.60 8.82 -22.31
N GLN A 325 16.33 9.22 -23.55
CA GLN A 325 17.27 9.93 -24.42
C GLN A 325 17.23 11.44 -24.19
N THR A 326 18.18 12.16 -24.81
CA THR A 326 18.27 13.62 -24.80
C THR A 326 18.61 14.19 -26.18
N ASP A 327 18.18 15.42 -26.48
CA ASP A 327 18.62 16.12 -27.71
C ASP A 327 19.90 16.92 -27.45
N LYS A 328 20.99 16.63 -28.14
CA LYS A 328 22.29 17.32 -27.91
C LYS A 328 22.39 18.57 -28.78
N PRO A 329 22.96 19.69 -28.29
CA PRO A 329 23.71 19.84 -27.03
C PRO A 329 22.91 20.52 -25.89
N HIS A 330 21.61 20.77 -26.05
CA HIS A 330 20.85 21.66 -25.19
C HIS A 330 19.52 21.04 -24.75
N SER A 331 19.59 20.15 -23.77
CA SER A 331 18.43 19.42 -23.25
C SER A 331 18.47 19.27 -21.73
N GLY A 332 17.34 18.90 -21.16
CA GLY A 332 17.28 18.30 -19.82
C GLY A 332 17.81 16.88 -19.87
N GLY A 333 18.13 16.32 -18.71
CA GLY A 333 18.59 14.94 -18.60
C GLY A 333 17.44 13.95 -18.81
N GLY A 334 17.76 12.80 -19.40
CA GLY A 334 16.84 11.67 -19.47
C GLY A 334 16.56 11.06 -18.10
N GLY A 335 15.38 10.47 -17.92
CA GLY A 335 15.09 9.66 -16.75
C GLY A 335 15.88 8.34 -16.76
N GLY A 336 16.22 7.82 -15.59
CA GLY A 336 16.75 6.48 -15.41
C GLY A 336 15.67 5.41 -15.59
N GLY A 337 16.05 4.30 -16.19
CA GLY A 337 15.24 3.09 -16.28
C GLY A 337 15.58 2.09 -15.18
N PHE A 338 15.08 0.87 -15.31
CA PHE A 338 15.42 -0.22 -14.42
C PHE A 338 16.87 -0.68 -14.64
N TYR A 339 17.27 -0.91 -15.90
CA TYR A 339 18.56 -1.51 -16.26
C TYR A 339 19.67 -0.48 -16.53
N SER A 340 19.32 0.74 -16.97
CA SER A 340 20.32 1.73 -17.37
C SER A 340 19.95 3.15 -16.95
N ASN A 341 20.98 4.00 -16.89
CA ASN A 341 20.85 5.42 -16.58
C ASN A 341 20.22 6.16 -17.76
N GLY A 342 19.55 7.27 -17.46
CA GLY A 342 19.16 8.25 -18.47
C GLY A 342 20.38 8.92 -19.08
N GLU A 343 20.22 9.42 -20.30
CA GLU A 343 21.29 10.12 -21.00
C GLU A 343 21.55 11.52 -20.39
N ASP A 344 22.83 11.88 -20.34
CA ASP A 344 23.29 13.23 -20.03
C ASP A 344 23.23 14.13 -21.27
N SER A 345 22.81 15.37 -21.09
CA SER A 345 23.02 16.42 -22.11
C SER A 345 24.50 16.86 -22.14
N GLU A 346 25.01 17.26 -23.31
CA GLU A 346 26.44 17.57 -23.53
C GLU A 346 26.97 18.77 -22.72
N ASN A 347 28.27 18.72 -22.39
CA ASN A 347 28.90 19.42 -21.27
C ASN A 347 29.30 20.90 -21.48
N SER A 348 29.10 21.51 -22.66
CA SER A 348 29.48 22.91 -22.90
C SER A 348 28.45 23.89 -22.30
N GLY A 349 28.41 24.00 -20.97
CA GLY A 349 27.67 25.04 -20.24
C GLY A 349 26.60 24.59 -19.26
N GLY A 350 26.61 23.33 -18.81
CA GLY A 350 25.75 22.83 -17.72
C GLY A 350 24.39 22.30 -18.16
N GLY A 351 24.37 21.41 -19.16
CA GLY A 351 23.22 20.61 -19.58
C GLY A 351 22.62 19.75 -18.46
N GLY A 352 21.37 19.31 -18.65
CA GLY A 352 20.71 18.44 -17.68
C GLY A 352 21.41 17.09 -17.56
N LYS A 353 21.49 16.56 -16.34
CA LYS A 353 22.12 15.26 -16.06
C LYS A 353 21.08 14.17 -15.98
N GLY A 354 21.37 13.02 -16.57
CA GLY A 354 20.51 11.85 -16.58
C GLY A 354 20.33 11.29 -15.17
N GLY A 355 19.13 10.80 -14.88
CA GLY A 355 18.88 10.04 -13.66
C GLY A 355 19.55 8.69 -13.70
N LYS A 356 20.08 8.22 -12.57
CA LYS A 356 20.60 6.86 -12.44
C LYS A 356 19.45 5.86 -12.48
N GLY A 357 19.68 4.72 -13.12
CA GLY A 357 18.71 3.63 -13.13
C GLY A 357 18.60 2.94 -11.78
N PHE A 358 17.56 2.12 -11.58
CA PHE A 358 17.31 1.41 -10.32
C PHE A 358 18.52 0.56 -9.89
N LEU A 359 19.09 -0.21 -10.82
CA LEU A 359 20.27 -1.05 -10.53
C LEU A 359 21.53 -0.25 -10.20
N ALA A 360 21.57 1.02 -10.58
CA ALA A 360 22.64 1.98 -10.25
C ALA A 360 22.30 2.85 -9.02
N GLY A 361 21.30 2.45 -8.23
CA GLY A 361 20.92 3.13 -6.98
C GLY A 361 19.85 4.21 -7.13
N GLY A 362 19.36 4.49 -8.34
CA GLY A 362 18.20 5.38 -8.55
C GLY A 362 18.43 6.84 -8.19
N GLU A 363 19.67 7.32 -8.03
CA GLU A 363 19.94 8.73 -7.79
C GLU A 363 19.35 9.62 -8.91
N GLY A 364 18.64 10.67 -8.53
CA GLY A 364 18.11 11.65 -9.47
C GLY A 364 19.24 12.41 -10.17
N GLY A 365 19.01 12.81 -11.41
CA GLY A 365 19.94 13.60 -12.20
C GLY A 365 20.29 14.90 -11.48
N ALA A 366 21.58 15.26 -11.52
CA ALA A 366 22.04 16.53 -10.95
C ALA A 366 21.23 17.70 -11.54
N TYR A 367 21.00 18.72 -10.73
CA TYR A 367 20.05 19.80 -11.00
C TYR A 367 18.58 19.31 -10.95
N ARG A 368 18.17 18.88 -9.75
CA ARG A 368 16.75 18.80 -9.33
C ARG A 368 15.94 17.59 -9.82
N GLY A 369 16.59 16.56 -10.36
CA GLY A 369 15.94 15.28 -10.59
C GLY A 369 15.53 14.62 -9.27
N GLY A 370 14.34 14.05 -9.21
CA GLY A 370 13.90 13.29 -8.04
C GLY A 370 14.59 11.93 -7.94
N PHE A 371 14.97 11.52 -6.73
CA PHE A 371 15.39 10.13 -6.46
C PHE A 371 14.35 9.13 -6.97
N GLY A 372 14.80 7.98 -7.45
CA GLY A 372 14.04 7.09 -8.34
C GLY A 372 14.33 7.36 -9.82
N GLY A 373 15.47 7.98 -10.13
CA GLY A 373 15.95 8.18 -11.49
C GLY A 373 15.30 9.32 -12.26
N GLY A 374 14.69 10.32 -11.61
CA GLY A 374 14.24 11.52 -12.32
C GLY A 374 15.43 12.27 -12.93
N GLY A 375 15.35 12.66 -14.20
CA GLY A 375 16.35 13.46 -14.89
C GLY A 375 16.40 14.90 -14.38
N GLY A 376 17.58 15.50 -14.43
CA GLY A 376 17.83 16.87 -14.01
C GLY A 376 17.44 17.91 -15.07
N SER A 377 17.03 19.09 -14.62
CA SER A 377 16.86 20.24 -15.50
C SER A 377 18.22 20.80 -15.96
N ARG A 378 18.23 21.65 -16.98
CA ARG A 378 19.45 22.41 -17.31
C ARG A 378 19.80 23.39 -16.18
N SER A 379 21.09 23.58 -15.90
CA SER A 379 21.56 24.46 -14.81
C SER A 379 21.38 25.95 -15.10
N ARG A 380 21.48 26.35 -16.36
CA ARG A 380 21.24 27.70 -16.90
C ARG A 380 20.32 27.58 -18.11
N GLY A 381 19.01 27.73 -17.89
CA GLY A 381 18.00 27.65 -18.95
C GLY A 381 16.70 27.02 -18.48
N GLU A 382 15.76 26.93 -19.40
CA GLU A 382 14.36 26.62 -19.12
C GLU A 382 13.99 25.22 -19.62
N ILE A 383 14.88 24.24 -19.45
CA ILE A 383 14.69 22.92 -20.04
C ILE A 383 14.50 21.86 -18.94
N PRO A 384 13.35 21.16 -18.92
CA PRO A 384 13.02 20.21 -17.87
C PRO A 384 13.60 18.81 -18.09
N GLY A 385 13.72 18.04 -17.00
CA GLY A 385 14.21 16.65 -17.04
C GLY A 385 13.11 15.60 -17.19
N GLY A 386 13.46 14.42 -17.70
CA GLY A 386 12.55 13.28 -17.85
C GLY A 386 12.23 12.57 -16.53
N GLY A 387 11.09 11.90 -16.43
CA GLY A 387 10.70 11.10 -15.26
C GLY A 387 11.42 9.74 -15.22
N GLY A 388 11.75 9.24 -14.03
CA GLY A 388 12.30 7.90 -13.85
C GLY A 388 11.21 6.83 -13.88
N GLY A 389 11.57 5.55 -14.08
CA GLY A 389 10.58 4.47 -14.10
C GLY A 389 11.18 3.12 -14.49
N TYR A 390 10.31 2.18 -14.93
CA TYR A 390 10.79 0.94 -15.53
C TYR A 390 11.65 1.27 -16.75
N SER A 391 11.15 2.10 -17.67
CA SER A 391 12.00 2.82 -18.62
C SER A 391 11.95 4.31 -18.32
N GLY A 392 13.05 5.02 -18.53
CA GLY A 392 13.11 6.45 -18.28
C GLY A 392 12.38 7.27 -19.33
N GLY A 393 11.78 8.40 -18.96
CA GLY A 393 11.24 9.36 -19.91
C GLY A 393 12.35 10.22 -20.53
N SER A 394 12.09 10.76 -21.72
CA SER A 394 13.05 11.64 -22.41
C SER A 394 13.33 12.92 -21.63
N GLY A 395 14.54 13.47 -21.76
CA GLY A 395 14.80 14.86 -21.38
C GLY A 395 13.97 15.84 -22.22
N GLY A 396 13.71 17.03 -21.69
CA GLY A 396 13.14 18.13 -22.47
C GLY A 396 14.14 18.68 -23.49
N ALA A 397 13.67 19.22 -24.60
CA ALA A 397 14.52 19.82 -25.65
C ALA A 397 14.21 21.31 -25.90
N ASN A 398 12.99 21.76 -25.60
CA ASN A 398 12.56 23.14 -25.86
C ASN A 398 12.79 24.04 -24.64
N LYS A 399 13.08 25.32 -24.89
CA LYS A 399 13.17 26.35 -23.84
C LYS A 399 11.79 26.88 -23.43
N ASP A 400 10.86 26.98 -24.37
CA ASP A 400 9.51 27.48 -24.13
C ASP A 400 8.51 26.34 -24.22
N LEU A 401 7.47 26.36 -23.36
CA LEU A 401 6.34 25.42 -23.37
C LEU A 401 6.80 23.96 -23.51
N SER A 402 7.60 23.47 -22.57
CA SER A 402 8.22 22.15 -22.70
C SER A 402 7.99 21.27 -21.48
N CYS A 403 8.00 19.97 -21.71
CA CYS A 403 8.15 18.99 -20.64
C CYS A 403 9.06 17.84 -21.02
N GLY A 404 9.77 17.33 -20.02
CA GLY A 404 10.40 16.02 -20.12
C GLY A 404 9.33 14.95 -20.21
N GLY A 405 9.66 13.82 -20.80
CA GLY A 405 8.76 12.67 -20.84
C GLY A 405 8.57 12.05 -19.47
N GLY A 406 7.38 11.56 -19.16
CA GLY A 406 7.18 10.69 -17.99
C GLY A 406 7.78 9.31 -18.18
N GLY A 407 8.16 8.66 -17.09
CA GLY A 407 8.72 7.30 -17.09
C GLY A 407 7.66 6.23 -17.42
N GLY A 408 8.13 5.09 -17.93
CA GLY A 408 7.34 3.88 -18.12
C GLY A 408 7.13 3.12 -16.81
N SER A 409 6.06 2.31 -16.76
CA SER A 409 5.68 1.48 -15.63
C SER A 409 5.78 -0.01 -15.97
N PHE A 410 5.70 -0.87 -14.95
CA PHE A 410 5.76 -2.32 -15.11
C PHE A 410 4.88 -2.98 -14.04
N ASN A 411 4.15 -4.03 -14.40
CA ASN A 411 3.35 -4.80 -13.46
C ASN A 411 3.25 -6.25 -13.94
N ASN A 412 3.85 -7.16 -13.17
CA ASN A 412 3.83 -8.60 -13.44
C ASN A 412 2.87 -9.37 -12.50
N GLY A 413 2.01 -8.64 -11.79
CA GLY A 413 1.03 -9.23 -10.87
C GLY A 413 -0.26 -9.64 -11.58
N THR A 414 -1.10 -10.38 -10.88
CA THR A 414 -2.49 -10.64 -11.31
C THR A 414 -3.41 -9.52 -10.83
N ASN A 415 -4.69 -9.52 -11.24
CA ASN A 415 -5.71 -8.54 -10.79
C ASN A 415 -5.27 -7.08 -10.95
N GLN A 416 -4.68 -6.77 -12.11
CA GLN A 416 -4.05 -5.47 -12.34
C GLN A 416 -5.06 -4.33 -12.41
N GLN A 417 -4.75 -3.21 -11.75
CA GLN A 417 -5.45 -1.95 -11.90
C GLN A 417 -4.41 -0.85 -12.07
N ASN A 418 -4.21 -0.41 -13.30
CA ASN A 418 -3.18 0.53 -13.67
C ASN A 418 -3.84 1.83 -14.13
N GLU A 419 -3.39 2.94 -13.57
CA GLU A 419 -3.92 4.27 -13.85
C GLU A 419 -2.75 5.20 -14.17
N CYS A 420 -2.75 5.71 -15.39
CA CYS A 420 -1.77 6.72 -15.77
C CYS A 420 -2.09 8.02 -15.03
N CYS A 421 -1.04 8.81 -14.79
CA CYS A 421 -1.20 10.21 -14.42
C CYS A 421 -1.98 10.44 -13.09
N TYR A 422 -1.93 9.49 -12.16
CA TYR A 422 -2.63 9.50 -10.87
C TYR A 422 -2.06 10.53 -9.89
N ASN A 423 -0.74 10.55 -9.72
CA ASN A 423 -0.08 11.38 -8.72
C ASN A 423 0.15 12.79 -9.24
N THR A 424 -0.81 13.67 -9.00
CA THR A 424 -0.75 15.07 -9.40
C THR A 424 0.22 15.90 -8.56
N ALA A 425 0.63 15.41 -7.39
CA ALA A 425 1.39 16.19 -6.42
C ALA A 425 2.08 15.32 -5.36
N GLY A 426 3.41 15.41 -5.31
CA GLY A 426 4.19 14.84 -4.20
C GLY A 426 5.08 13.67 -4.63
N HIS A 427 5.59 13.01 -3.60
CA HIS A 427 6.44 11.84 -3.69
C HIS A 427 5.63 10.61 -4.10
N GLY A 428 6.35 9.53 -4.43
CA GLY A 428 5.76 8.23 -4.59
C GLY A 428 5.32 7.62 -3.27
N LYS A 429 4.71 6.44 -3.36
CA LYS A 429 4.21 5.67 -2.22
C LYS A 429 4.10 4.20 -2.61
N VAL A 430 4.28 3.30 -1.66
CA VAL A 430 3.92 1.88 -1.81
C VAL A 430 3.01 1.47 -0.68
N ILE A 431 1.95 0.72 -0.99
CA ILE A 431 1.03 0.13 -0.02
C ILE A 431 0.99 -1.37 -0.30
N ILE A 432 1.29 -2.17 0.71
CA ILE A 432 1.30 -3.63 0.64
C ILE A 432 0.28 -4.16 1.65
N THR A 433 -0.72 -4.88 1.17
CA THR A 433 -1.78 -5.46 2.01
C THR A 433 -1.78 -6.98 1.88
N PHE A 434 -1.69 -7.70 2.99
CA PHE A 434 -1.82 -9.15 3.02
C PHE A 434 -3.28 -9.55 2.75
N LEU A 435 -3.50 -10.56 1.93
CA LEU A 435 -4.83 -11.02 1.57
C LEU A 435 -5.22 -12.32 2.27
N HIS A 436 -4.39 -13.36 2.14
CA HIS A 436 -4.59 -14.70 2.71
C HIS A 436 -3.36 -15.59 2.53
#